data_AF-A0A961ATU2-F1
#
_entry.id   AF-A0A961ATU2-F1
#
_cell.length_a   1.000
_cell.length_b   1.000
_cell.length_c   1.000
_cell.angle_alpha   90.00
_cell.angle_beta   90.00
_cell.angle_gamma   90.00
#
_symmetry.space_group_name_H-M   'P 1'
#
loop_
_entity.id
_entity.type
_entity.pdbx_description
1 polymer ?
#
loop_
_entity_poly.entity_id
_entity_poly.type
_entity_poly.pdbx_seq_one_letter_code
_entity_poly.pdbx_strand_id
1 'polypeptide(L)' 'MWCDSSEEDAAVSVKGWLVLLVLTSIPIVGLGFLVYWAFFSVGNYNLRNFSRAVLLLSVVAFVGAILWAMISS' A
#
# COMPACT_ATOMS: atom_id res chain seq x y z
N MET A 1 -2.10 -2.18 -34.40
CA MET A 1 -0.80 -2.13 -33.71
C MET A 1 -1.09 -2.08 -32.23
N TRP A 2 -1.21 -3.26 -31.61
CA TRP A 2 -1.43 -3.41 -30.18
C TRP A 2 -0.05 -3.71 -29.61
N CYS A 3 0.59 -2.70 -29.03
CA CYS A 3 1.76 -2.94 -28.21
C CYS A 3 1.24 -3.57 -26.92
N ASP A 4 1.78 -4.74 -26.62
CA ASP A 4 1.44 -5.54 -25.47
C ASP A 4 1.66 -4.73 -24.17
N SER A 5 0.58 -4.37 -23.49
CA SER A 5 0.59 -3.63 -22.21
C SER A 5 0.97 -4.55 -21.03
N SER A 6 1.29 -5.82 -21.30
CA SER A 6 1.37 -6.86 -20.28
C SER A 6 2.68 -6.85 -19.47
N GLU A 7 3.71 -6.15 -19.92
CA GLU A 7 4.96 -5.98 -19.16
C GLU A 7 4.77 -5.05 -17.94
N GLU A 8 3.83 -4.09 -18.03
CA GLU A 8 3.55 -3.08 -16.99
C GLU A 8 2.66 -3.63 -15.87
N ASP A 9 1.83 -4.62 -16.19
CA ASP A 9 0.97 -5.36 -15.26
C ASP A 9 1.56 -6.73 -14.89
N ALA A 10 2.83 -6.96 -15.22
CA ALA A 10 3.51 -8.20 -14.89
C ALA A 10 3.38 -8.50 -13.39
N ALA A 11 3.07 -9.76 -13.08
CA ALA A 11 2.88 -10.22 -11.73
C ALA A 11 4.10 -9.84 -10.88
N VAL A 12 3.85 -9.15 -9.77
CA VAL A 12 4.90 -8.71 -8.85
C VAL A 12 5.66 -9.94 -8.37
N SER A 13 6.99 -9.94 -8.58
CA SER A 13 7.85 -11.02 -8.11
C SER A 13 7.72 -11.22 -6.60
N VAL A 14 7.88 -12.47 -6.12
CA VAL A 14 7.86 -12.83 -4.70
C VAL A 14 8.82 -11.96 -3.88
N LYS A 15 9.97 -11.58 -4.44
CA LYS A 15 10.92 -10.65 -3.81
C LYS A 15 10.31 -9.27 -3.55
N GLY A 16 9.49 -8.76 -4.47
CA GLY A 16 8.79 -7.47 -4.32
C GLY A 16 7.75 -7.52 -3.20
N TRP A 17 7.00 -8.62 -3.10
CA TRP A 17 6.06 -8.85 -1.99
C TRP A 17 6.76 -8.97 -0.64
N LEU A 18 7.90 -9.67 -0.57
CA LEU A 18 8.69 -9.77 0.66
C LEU A 18 9.18 -8.40 1.14
N VAL A 19 9.70 -7.56 0.23
CA VAL A 19 10.11 -6.19 0.56
C VAL A 19 8.92 -5.39 1.09
N LEU A 20 7.76 -5.49 0.43
CA LEU A 20 6.52 -4.86 0.88
C LEU A 20 6.13 -5.25 2.32
N LEU A 21 6.15 -6.55 2.63
CA LEU A 21 5.77 -7.07 3.94
C LEU A 21 6.75 -6.62 5.03
N VAL A 22 8.04 -6.60 4.73
CA VAL A 22 9.07 -6.10 5.66
C VAL A 22 8.92 -4.60 5.90
N LEU A 23 8.68 -3.80 4.85
CA LEU A 23 8.50 -2.35 5.00
C LEU A 23 7.20 -2.00 5.73
N THR A 24 6.10 -2.69 5.45
CA THR A 24 4.81 -2.47 6.12
C THR A 24 4.82 -2.91 7.58
N SER A 25 5.72 -3.83 7.97
CA SER A 25 5.95 -4.18 9.37
C SER A 25 6.54 -3.02 10.19
N ILE A 26 7.15 -2.03 9.55
CA ILE A 26 7.70 -0.83 10.20
C ILE A 26 6.66 0.28 10.06
N PRO A 27 5.94 0.70 11.11
CA PRO A 27 4.74 1.52 10.97
C PRO A 27 4.99 2.89 10.30
N ILE A 28 6.06 3.59 10.68
CA ILE A 28 6.35 4.94 10.14
C ILE A 28 6.93 4.86 8.73
N VAL A 29 7.91 3.98 8.52
CA VAL A 29 8.58 3.80 7.22
C VAL A 29 7.62 3.21 6.19
N GLY A 30 6.78 2.26 6.62
CA GLY A 30 5.73 1.64 5.84
C GLY A 30 4.72 2.66 5.33
N LEU A 31 4.24 3.57 6.17
CA LEU A 31 3.32 4.64 5.73
C LEU A 31 3.94 5.54 4.66
N GLY A 32 5.19 6.00 4.86
CA GLY A 32 5.88 6.82 3.85
C GLY A 32 6.07 6.07 2.52
N PHE A 33 6.44 4.79 2.58
CA PHE A 33 6.60 3.96 1.40
C PHE A 33 5.27 3.68 0.67
N LEU A 34 4.18 3.45 1.42
CA LEU A 34 2.85 3.27 0.87
C LEU A 34 2.34 4.53 0.16
N VAL A 35 2.61 5.73 0.71
CA VAL A 35 2.30 7.00 0.04
C VAL A 35 3.15 7.15 -1.22
N TYR A 36 4.45 6.88 -1.13
CA TYR A 36 5.35 6.90 -2.29
C TYR A 36 4.83 5.99 -3.41
N TRP A 37 4.43 4.75 -3.11
CA TRP A 37 3.90 3.85 -4.12
C TRP A 37 2.48 4.16 -4.58
N ALA A 38 1.59 4.64 -3.71
CA ALA A 38 0.23 4.98 -4.09
C ALA A 38 0.15 6.13 -5.11
N PHE A 39 1.07 7.09 -5.02
CA PHE A 39 1.03 8.33 -5.82
C PHE A 39 2.19 8.48 -6.81
N PHE A 40 3.40 8.01 -6.47
CA PHE A 40 4.62 8.26 -7.26
C PHE A 40 5.15 7.02 -7.99
N SER A 41 4.69 5.80 -7.70
CA SER A 41 5.14 4.63 -8.49
C SER A 41 4.51 4.63 -9.88
N VAL A 42 5.36 4.49 -10.91
CA VAL A 42 4.96 4.30 -12.31
C VAL A 42 5.39 2.88 -12.69
N GLY A 43 4.43 2.03 -13.11
CA GLY A 43 4.74 0.73 -13.72
C GLY A 43 4.30 -0.55 -13.01
N ASN A 44 3.50 -0.51 -11.94
CA ASN A 44 2.80 -1.72 -11.47
C ASN A 44 1.44 -1.38 -10.83
N TYR A 45 0.35 -1.70 -11.54
CA TYR A 45 -0.99 -1.36 -11.08
C TYR A 45 -1.38 -2.07 -9.79
N ASN A 46 -0.98 -3.34 -9.62
CA ASN A 46 -1.28 -4.14 -8.43
C ASN A 46 -0.65 -3.56 -7.16
N LEU A 47 0.62 -3.12 -7.23
CA LEU A 47 1.30 -2.51 -6.08
C LEU A 47 0.67 -1.19 -5.70
N ARG A 48 0.34 -0.36 -6.69
CA ARG A 48 -0.31 0.92 -6.47
C ARG A 48 -1.69 0.78 -5.85
N ASN A 49 -2.49 -0.18 -6.31
CA ASN A 49 -3.81 -0.46 -5.76
C ASN A 49 -3.71 -1.03 -4.34
N PHE A 50 -2.78 -1.95 -4.10
CA PHE A 50 -2.49 -2.44 -2.75
C PHE A 50 -2.12 -1.31 -1.80
N SER A 51 -1.19 -0.43 -2.18
CA SER A 51 -0.78 0.69 -1.32
C SER A 51 -1.94 1.64 -1.00
N ARG A 52 -2.81 1.92 -1.97
CA ARG A 52 -4.03 2.72 -1.75
C ARG A 52 -5.00 2.04 -0.79
N ALA A 53 -5.22 0.73 -0.94
CA ALA A 53 -6.09 -0.04 -0.06
C ALA A 53 -5.56 -0.06 1.38
N VAL A 54 -4.25 -0.27 1.57
CA VAL A 54 -3.62 -0.24 2.90
C VAL A 54 -3.69 1.16 3.52
N LEU A 55 -3.50 2.23 2.73
CA LEU A 55 -3.69 3.59 3.22
C LEU A 55 -5.14 3.83 3.68
N LEU A 56 -6.14 3.40 2.91
CA LEU A 56 -7.54 3.46 3.32
C LEU A 56 -7.80 2.67 4.61
N LEU A 57 -7.28 1.45 4.72
CA LEU A 57 -7.38 0.64 5.94
C LEU A 57 -6.72 1.32 7.13
N SER A 58 -5.58 1.98 6.93
CA SER A 58 -4.89 2.71 8.00
C SER A 58 -5.70 3.90 8.50
N VAL A 59 -6.41 4.63 7.61
CA VAL A 59 -7.33 5.70 8.01
C VAL A 59 -8.51 5.13 8.80
N VAL A 60 -9.13 4.05 8.31
CA VAL A 60 -10.26 3.40 9.00
C VAL A 60 -9.86 2.92 10.40
N ALA A 61 -8.69 2.29 10.53
CA ALA A 61 -8.15 1.85 11.81
C ALA A 61 -7.90 3.03 12.76
N PHE A 62 -7.36 4.14 12.25
CA PHE A 62 -7.11 5.35 13.03
C PHE A 62 -8.41 5.98 13.55
N VAL A 63 -9.43 6.07 12.68
CA VAL A 63 -10.77 6.55 13.08
C VAL A 63 -11.38 5.62 14.13
N GLY A 64 -11.32 4.31 13.93
CA GLY A 64 -11.80 3.33 14.91
C GLY A 64 -11.09 3.43 16.26
N ALA A 65 -9.78 3.62 16.27
CA ALA A 65 -8.99 3.81 17.49
C ALA A 65 -9.38 5.08 18.24
N ILE A 66 -9.62 6.19 17.54
CA ILE A 66 -10.09 7.44 18.14
C ILE A 66 -11.47 7.24 18.77
N LEU A 67 -12.42 6.63 18.05
CA LEU A 67 -13.77 6.37 18.56
C LEU A 67 -13.73 5.47 19.80
N TRP A 68 -12.90 4.43 19.78
CA TRP A 68 -12.67 3.56 20.92
C TRP A 68 -12.12 4.32 22.12
N ALA A 69 -11.06 5.13 21.91
CA ALA A 69 -10.45 5.94 22.94
C ALA A 69 -11.48 6.89 23.59
N MET A 70 -12.33 7.54 22.79
CA MET A 70 -13.39 8.43 23.28
C MET A 70 -14.47 7.72 24.11
N ILE A 71 -14.75 6.44 23.83
CA ILE A 71 -15.72 5.62 24.58
C ILE A 71 -15.11 5.06 25.88
N SER A 72 -13.80 4.79 25.87
CA SER A 72 -13.08 4.25 27.04
C SER A 72 -12.58 5.31 28.04
N SER A 73 -12.67 6.60 27.68
CA SER A 73 -12.26 7.74 28.51
C SER A 73 -13.45 8.31 29.28
#